data_AF-A0A9D9SPY7-F1
#
_entry.id   AF-A0A9D9SPY7-F1
#
_cell.length_a   1.000
_cell.length_b   1.000
_cell.length_c   1.000
_cell.angle_alpha   90.00
_cell.angle_beta   90.00
_cell.angle_gamma   90.00
#
_symmetry.space_group_name_H-M   'P 1'
#
loop_
_entity.id
_entity.type
_entity.pdbx_description
1 polymer ?
#
loop_
_entity_poly.entity_id
_entity_poly.type
_entity_poly.pdbx_seq_one_letter_code
_entity_poly.pdbx_strand_id
1 'polypeptide(L)'
;MANSSTEDAVGLTRKHRWATLVAQTERLEAAGCRTIVSLDALNRDQIIRMVRERTVLKVMHASFLIEPTKRGAMRRLKDYEQFAEQLANLPRKCRAYILDVDSGFLAETPAQRRAMLAMVREQISRDLRGRTSRENAKRGAPHKDFSPEQIDVARQIWENVKRYPSWEAAQAGFDERVKGFTVWRANRMFGKR
;
A
#
# COMPACT_ATOMS: atom_id res chain seq x y z
N MET A 1 35.11 -26.58 4.12
CA MET A 1 34.50 -25.85 2.99
C MET A 1 34.58 -24.37 3.30
N ALA A 2 35.51 -23.67 2.65
CA ALA A 2 35.75 -22.25 2.87
C ALA A 2 34.83 -21.41 1.98
N ASN A 3 33.88 -20.70 2.59
CA ASN A 3 33.18 -19.57 1.99
C ASN A 3 33.20 -18.41 3.00
N SER A 4 34.36 -17.81 3.23
CA SER A 4 34.48 -16.54 3.96
C SER A 4 34.31 -15.35 3.00
N SER A 5 33.22 -15.34 2.23
CA SER A 5 32.84 -14.23 1.34
C SER A 5 31.62 -13.51 1.94
N THR A 6 31.79 -12.92 3.12
CA THR A 6 30.72 -12.15 3.77
C THR A 6 30.38 -10.94 2.89
N GLU A 7 29.21 -10.96 2.27
CA GLU A 7 28.60 -9.77 1.67
C GLU A 7 28.66 -8.61 2.66
N ASP A 8 29.10 -7.44 2.20
CA ASP A 8 29.18 -6.26 3.06
C ASP A 8 27.78 -5.66 3.22
N ALA A 9 27.05 -6.12 4.24
CA ALA A 9 25.67 -5.73 4.50
C ALA A 9 25.60 -4.48 5.39
N VAL A 10 25.15 -3.37 4.81
CA VAL A 10 24.91 -2.11 5.53
C VAL A 10 23.40 -1.93 5.72
N GLY A 11 22.97 -1.87 6.97
CA GLY A 11 21.60 -1.58 7.33
C GLY A 11 21.34 -0.08 7.32
N LEU A 12 20.21 0.36 6.75
CA LEU A 12 19.80 1.76 6.79
C LEU A 12 18.45 1.87 7.52
N THR A 13 18.44 2.71 8.54
CA THR A 13 17.27 3.00 9.37
C THR A 13 16.78 4.41 9.11
N ARG A 14 15.50 4.64 9.37
CA ARG A 14 14.92 5.97 9.31
C ARG A 14 13.76 6.11 10.27
N LYS A 15 13.60 7.27 10.90
CA LYS A 15 12.36 7.58 11.60
C LYS A 15 11.19 7.56 10.61
N HIS A 16 10.33 6.57 10.73
CA HIS A 16 9.14 6.43 9.90
C HIS A 16 7.94 6.01 10.76
N ARG A 17 6.73 6.34 10.31
CA ARG A 17 5.49 6.01 11.05
C ARG A 17 5.07 4.54 10.97
N TRP A 18 5.67 3.78 10.05
CA TRP A 18 5.37 2.37 9.82
C TRP A 18 6.15 1.45 10.74
N ALA A 19 7.35 1.86 11.15
CA ALA A 19 8.20 1.06 12.00
C ALA A 19 9.03 1.96 12.91
N THR A 20 9.09 1.62 14.19
CA THR A 20 9.98 2.27 15.14
C THR A 20 11.44 2.00 14.79
N LEU A 21 12.35 2.86 15.24
CA LEU A 21 13.78 2.64 15.03
C LEU A 21 14.24 1.32 15.64
N VAL A 22 13.75 0.98 16.84
CA VAL A 22 14.04 -0.29 17.52
C VAL A 22 13.65 -1.48 16.65
N ALA A 23 12.42 -1.52 16.14
CA ALA A 23 11.95 -2.62 15.29
C ALA A 23 12.71 -2.71 13.96
N GLN A 24 13.17 -1.58 13.42
CA GLN A 24 14.03 -1.59 12.23
C GLN A 24 15.40 -2.18 12.55
N THR A 25 16.04 -1.72 13.63
CA THR A 25 17.35 -2.21 14.05
C THR A 25 17.33 -3.71 14.31
N GLU A 26 16.37 -4.21 15.10
CA GLU A 26 16.23 -5.64 15.39
C GLU A 26 16.09 -6.49 14.11
N ARG A 27 15.29 -6.05 13.14
CA ARG A 27 15.13 -6.78 11.88
C ARG A 27 16.36 -6.69 10.98
N LEU A 28 17.08 -5.57 10.98
CA LEU A 28 18.31 -5.40 10.21
C LEU A 28 19.45 -6.24 10.80
N GLU A 29 19.56 -6.29 12.12
CA GLU A 29 20.49 -7.17 12.83
C GLU A 29 20.18 -8.65 12.54
N ALA A 30 18.90 -9.04 12.60
CA ALA A 30 18.46 -10.38 12.23
C ALA A 30 18.73 -10.71 10.74
N ALA A 31 18.71 -9.71 9.87
CA ALA A 31 19.09 -9.84 8.46
C ALA A 31 20.61 -9.85 8.24
N GLY A 32 21.43 -9.82 9.30
CA GLY A 32 22.89 -9.92 9.23
C GLY A 32 23.62 -8.60 8.95
N CYS A 33 22.99 -7.45 9.16
CA CYS A 33 23.68 -6.15 9.11
C CYS A 33 24.60 -5.98 10.31
N ARG A 34 25.90 -5.82 10.07
CA ARG A 34 26.88 -5.47 11.13
C ARG A 34 26.94 -3.98 11.38
N THR A 35 26.77 -3.20 10.32
CA THR A 35 26.79 -1.73 10.36
C THR A 35 25.39 -1.24 10.07
N ILE A 36 24.78 -0.54 11.02
CA ILE A 36 23.46 0.07 10.86
C ILE A 36 23.61 1.58 10.97
N VAL A 37 23.09 2.29 9.98
CA VAL A 37 23.24 3.74 9.88
C VAL A 37 21.88 4.41 9.73
N SER A 38 21.76 5.65 10.23
CA SER A 38 20.54 6.44 10.11
C SER A 38 20.55 7.31 8.86
N LEU A 39 19.50 7.19 8.05
CA LEU A 39 19.20 8.05 6.91
C LEU A 39 18.79 9.48 7.30
N ASP A 40 18.51 9.71 8.59
CA ASP A 40 18.21 11.05 9.09
C ASP A 40 19.49 11.83 9.46
N ALA A 41 20.61 11.11 9.64
CA ALA A 41 21.92 11.70 9.96
C ALA A 41 22.87 11.75 8.75
N LEU A 42 22.69 10.86 7.77
CA LEU A 42 23.52 10.81 6.57
C LEU A 42 22.81 11.35 5.33
N ASN A 43 23.57 12.05 4.50
CA ASN A 43 23.18 12.41 3.15
C ASN A 43 23.43 11.24 2.18
N ARG A 44 22.68 11.21 1.07
CA ARG A 44 22.82 10.15 0.04
C ARG A 44 24.23 10.03 -0.53
N ASP A 45 24.92 11.15 -0.70
CA ASP A 45 26.32 11.13 -1.16
C ASP A 45 27.25 10.42 -0.18
N GLN A 46 26.98 10.51 1.12
CA GLN A 46 27.74 9.79 2.15
C GLN A 46 27.45 8.28 2.06
N ILE A 47 26.20 7.89 1.83
CA ILE A 47 25.82 6.48 1.62
C ILE A 47 26.53 5.92 0.39
N ILE A 48 26.54 6.66 -0.71
CA ILE A 48 27.24 6.29 -1.94
C ILE A 48 28.74 6.08 -1.68
N ARG A 49 29.37 6.98 -0.90
CA ARG A 49 30.79 6.84 -0.54
C ARG A 49 31.09 5.65 0.38
N MET A 50 30.09 5.14 1.09
CA MET A 50 30.23 3.94 1.91
C MET A 50 30.15 2.64 1.09
N VAL A 51 29.60 2.70 -0.13
CA VAL A 51 29.48 1.52 -0.99
C VAL A 51 30.86 1.05 -1.44
N ARG A 52 31.13 -0.22 -1.20
CA ARG A 52 32.30 -0.97 -1.64
C ARG A 52 31.88 -2.00 -2.69
N GLU A 53 32.84 -2.81 -3.14
CA GLU A 53 32.55 -3.95 -4.02
C GLU A 53 31.63 -4.96 -3.30
N ARG A 54 30.46 -5.22 -3.90
CA ARG A 54 29.41 -6.15 -3.40
C ARG A 54 28.75 -5.72 -2.07
N THR A 55 28.62 -4.42 -1.82
CA THR A 55 27.83 -3.94 -0.67
C THR A 55 26.33 -4.15 -0.92
N VAL A 56 25.63 -4.69 0.07
CA VAL A 56 24.16 -4.82 0.07
C VAL A 56 23.58 -3.82 1.05
N LEU A 57 22.84 -2.84 0.53
CA LEU A 57 22.10 -1.88 1.33
C LEU A 57 20.77 -2.53 1.73
N LYS A 58 20.65 -2.89 3.01
CA LYS A 58 19.44 -3.51 3.57
C LYS A 58 18.61 -2.43 4.25
N VAL A 59 17.34 -2.34 3.87
CA VAL A 59 16.39 -1.39 4.43
C VAL A 59 15.09 -2.09 4.74
N MET A 60 14.39 -1.68 5.80
CA MET A 60 13.13 -2.34 6.17
C MET A 60 12.10 -2.25 5.03
N HIS A 61 11.96 -1.06 4.45
CA HIS A 61 11.18 -0.82 3.24
C HIS A 61 12.00 0.03 2.26
N ALA A 62 12.03 -0.36 0.99
CA ALA A 62 12.77 0.36 -0.06
C ALA A 62 12.34 1.84 -0.19
N SER A 63 11.06 2.14 0.08
CA SER A 63 10.55 3.51 0.13
C SER A 63 11.21 4.41 1.20
N PHE A 64 11.89 3.86 2.21
CA PHE A 64 12.57 4.68 3.23
C PHE A 64 13.79 5.40 2.67
N LEU A 65 14.35 4.93 1.55
CA LEU A 65 15.47 5.57 0.86
C LEU A 65 15.08 6.91 0.21
N ILE A 66 13.80 7.19 0.03
CA ILE A 66 13.28 8.43 -0.58
C ILE A 66 13.57 9.63 0.31
N GLU A 67 13.83 10.82 -0.22
CA GLU A 67 13.96 12.03 0.60
C GLU A 67 12.61 12.43 1.23
N PRO A 68 12.55 12.75 2.55
CA PRO A 68 11.29 12.94 3.25
C PRO A 68 10.63 14.29 2.87
N THR A 69 11.45 15.23 2.38
CA THR A 69 11.06 16.55 1.88
C THR A 69 10.27 16.44 0.56
N LYS A 70 10.41 15.35 -0.20
CA LYS A 70 9.70 15.16 -1.47
C LYS A 70 8.23 14.87 -1.21
N ARG A 71 7.36 15.75 -1.72
CA ARG A 71 5.91 15.63 -1.64
C ARG A 71 5.32 15.05 -2.93
N GLY A 72 4.32 14.18 -2.79
CA GLY A 72 3.57 13.59 -3.90
C GLY A 72 4.19 12.32 -4.48
N ALA A 73 3.33 11.43 -4.99
CA ALA A 73 3.72 10.08 -5.41
C ALA A 73 4.79 10.07 -6.50
N MET A 74 4.58 10.86 -7.56
CA MET A 74 5.50 10.91 -8.71
C MET A 74 6.89 11.45 -8.34
N ARG A 75 6.95 12.50 -7.52
CA ARG A 75 8.24 13.09 -7.09
C ARG A 75 9.03 12.12 -6.21
N ARG A 76 8.34 11.41 -5.31
CA ARG A 76 8.94 10.38 -4.44
C ARG A 76 9.45 9.17 -5.24
N LEU A 77 8.69 8.73 -6.23
CA LEU A 77 9.10 7.61 -7.08
C LEU A 77 10.33 7.98 -7.93
N LYS A 78 10.31 9.15 -8.57
CA LYS A 78 11.44 9.67 -9.36
C LYS A 78 12.70 9.82 -8.50
N ASP A 79 12.54 10.27 -7.26
CA ASP A 79 13.63 10.42 -6.31
C ASP A 79 14.25 9.08 -5.91
N TYR A 80 13.45 8.03 -5.71
CA TYR A 80 13.97 6.67 -5.54
C TYR A 80 14.67 6.15 -6.80
N GLU A 81 14.06 6.35 -7.97
CA GLU A 81 14.59 5.91 -9.26
C GLU A 81 15.97 6.51 -9.53
N GLN A 82 16.13 7.82 -9.31
CA GLN A 82 17.41 8.51 -9.43
C GLN A 82 18.48 7.92 -8.51
N PHE A 83 18.12 7.63 -7.25
CA PHE A 83 19.06 7.03 -6.31
C PHE A 83 19.44 5.60 -6.70
N ALA A 84 18.46 4.79 -7.14
CA ALA A 84 18.71 3.43 -7.61
C ALA A 84 19.57 3.39 -8.88
N GLU A 85 19.39 4.34 -9.80
CA GLU A 85 20.25 4.51 -10.98
C GLU A 85 21.66 4.94 -10.60
N GLN A 86 21.81 5.86 -9.65
CA GLN A 86 23.12 6.26 -9.13
C GLN A 86 23.89 5.08 -8.55
N LEU A 87 23.24 4.23 -7.74
CA LEU A 87 23.85 3.02 -7.19
C LEU A 87 24.25 1.99 -8.26
N ALA A 88 23.47 1.90 -9.35
CA ALA A 88 23.79 1.01 -10.47
C ALA A 88 24.97 1.50 -11.33
N ASN A 89 25.18 2.82 -11.38
CA ASN A 89 26.18 3.48 -12.22
C ASN A 89 27.43 3.92 -11.45
N LEU A 90 27.66 3.39 -10.24
CA LEU A 90 28.83 3.76 -9.45
C LEU A 90 30.15 3.41 -10.17
N PRO A 91 31.18 4.27 -10.04
CA PRO A 91 32.48 4.03 -10.64
C PRO A 91 33.17 2.84 -9.95
N ARG A 92 33.95 2.08 -10.75
CA ARG A 92 34.66 0.83 -10.35
C ARG A 92 33.67 -0.33 -10.13
N LYS A 93 34.16 -1.55 -9.94
CA LYS A 93 33.35 -2.78 -9.72
C LYS A 93 32.44 -2.74 -8.46
N CYS A 94 32.29 -1.56 -7.85
CA CYS A 94 31.40 -1.25 -6.74
C CYS A 94 29.94 -1.26 -7.23
N ARG A 95 29.30 -2.43 -7.21
CA ARG A 95 27.85 -2.53 -7.36
C ARG A 95 27.22 -2.61 -5.97
N ALA A 96 26.32 -1.68 -5.68
CA ALA A 96 25.43 -1.77 -4.54
C ALA A 96 24.06 -2.31 -4.96
N TYR A 97 23.49 -3.16 -4.12
CA TYR A 97 22.16 -3.69 -4.31
C TYR A 97 21.27 -3.30 -3.14
N ILE A 98 19.99 -3.04 -3.42
CA ILE A 98 19.00 -2.72 -2.40
C ILE A 98 18.23 -3.99 -2.06
N LEU A 99 18.22 -4.36 -0.78
CA LEU A 99 17.36 -5.40 -0.23
C LEU A 99 16.26 -4.75 0.62
N ASP A 100 15.01 -5.01 0.27
CA ASP A 100 13.86 -4.70 1.11
C ASP A 100 13.64 -5.87 2.07
N VAL A 101 13.92 -5.66 3.36
CA VAL A 101 13.97 -6.73 4.37
C VAL A 101 12.59 -7.25 4.72
N ASP A 102 11.55 -6.41 4.67
CA ASP A 102 10.18 -6.84 4.96
C ASP A 102 9.62 -7.78 3.88
N SER A 103 9.90 -7.49 2.61
CA SER A 103 9.51 -8.35 1.47
C SER A 103 10.52 -9.45 1.13
N GLY A 104 11.76 -9.33 1.62
CA GLY A 104 12.88 -10.20 1.24
C GLY A 104 13.36 -9.98 -0.20
N PHE A 105 12.92 -8.93 -0.87
CA PHE A 105 13.17 -8.73 -2.30
C PHE A 105 14.51 -7.99 -2.54
N LEU A 106 15.39 -8.58 -3.36
CA LEU A 106 16.70 -8.04 -3.70
C LEU A 106 16.72 -7.47 -5.14
N ALA A 107 17.18 -6.23 -5.28
CA ALA A 107 17.26 -5.52 -6.56
C ALA A 107 18.64 -5.61 -7.22
N GLU A 108 19.11 -6.81 -7.53
CA GLU A 108 20.45 -7.02 -8.11
C GLU A 108 20.51 -6.71 -9.62
N THR A 109 19.58 -7.29 -10.37
CA THR A 109 19.52 -7.20 -11.84
C THR A 109 18.66 -6.01 -12.31
N PRO A 110 18.82 -5.55 -13.57
CA PRO A 110 17.93 -4.52 -14.12
C PRO A 110 16.44 -4.89 -14.10
N ALA A 111 16.11 -6.19 -14.28
CA ALA A 111 14.74 -6.66 -14.18
C ALA A 111 14.21 -6.59 -12.73
N GLN A 112 15.00 -7.03 -11.76
CA GLN A 112 14.65 -6.90 -10.35
C GLN A 112 14.55 -5.44 -9.90
N ARG A 113 15.39 -4.53 -10.41
CA ARG A 113 15.24 -3.08 -10.14
C ARG A 113 13.91 -2.53 -10.62
N ARG A 114 13.43 -2.94 -11.80
CA ARG A 114 12.10 -2.56 -12.30
C ARG A 114 10.97 -3.12 -11.44
N ALA A 115 11.09 -4.37 -10.98
CA ALA A 115 10.12 -4.95 -10.05
C ALA A 115 10.13 -4.23 -8.68
N MET A 116 11.31 -3.89 -8.17
CA MET A 116 11.49 -3.10 -6.95
C MET A 116 10.83 -1.72 -7.09
N LEU A 117 10.95 -1.06 -8.25
CA LEU A 117 10.26 0.21 -8.52
C LEU A 117 8.73 0.08 -8.43
N ALA A 118 8.16 -1.01 -8.95
CA ALA A 118 6.72 -1.27 -8.84
C ALA A 118 6.30 -1.46 -7.37
N MET A 119 7.08 -2.21 -6.59
CA MET A 119 6.85 -2.37 -5.16
C MET A 119 6.97 -1.03 -4.41
N VAL A 120 7.99 -0.24 -4.69
CA VAL A 120 8.17 1.09 -4.08
C VAL A 120 7.01 2.01 -4.43
N ARG A 121 6.49 1.96 -5.66
CA ARG A 121 5.30 2.72 -6.05
C ARG A 121 4.09 2.34 -5.20
N GLU A 122 3.91 1.05 -4.89
CA GLU A 122 2.86 0.59 -4.01
C GLU A 122 3.08 1.06 -2.57
N GLN A 123 4.30 0.94 -2.05
CA GLN A 123 4.67 1.45 -0.73
C GLN A 123 4.39 2.96 -0.63
N ILE A 124 4.82 3.77 -1.60
CA ILE A 124 4.52 5.22 -1.64
C ILE A 124 3.00 5.46 -1.61
N SER A 125 2.24 4.69 -2.39
CA SER A 125 0.77 4.82 -2.45
C SER A 125 0.12 4.50 -1.11
N ARG A 126 0.56 3.43 -0.43
CA ARG A 126 0.15 3.10 0.93
C ARG A 126 0.56 4.19 1.92
N ASP A 127 1.73 4.79 1.74
CA ASP A 127 2.20 5.85 2.63
C ASP A 127 1.35 7.12 2.50
N LEU A 128 1.00 7.50 1.27
CA LEU A 128 0.17 8.68 1.05
C LEU A 128 -1.29 8.50 1.52
N ARG A 129 -1.79 7.28 1.69
CA ARG A 129 -3.17 7.01 2.14
C ARG A 129 -3.44 7.35 3.61
N GLY A 130 -2.42 7.66 4.42
CA GLY A 130 -2.62 7.86 5.86
C GLY A 130 -2.84 6.55 6.63
N ARG A 131 -2.95 6.61 7.97
CA ARG A 131 -3.53 5.50 8.73
C ARG A 131 -5.04 5.51 8.45
N THR A 132 -5.60 4.38 8.04
CA THR A 132 -7.04 4.17 8.03
C THR A 132 -7.54 4.20 9.47
N SER A 133 -7.99 5.37 9.95
CA SER A 133 -8.78 5.44 11.17
C SER A 133 -10.15 4.79 10.93
N ARG A 134 -10.82 4.29 11.98
CA ARG A 134 -12.23 3.85 11.89
C ARG A 134 -13.12 4.93 11.25
N GLU A 135 -12.76 6.21 11.37
CA GLU A 135 -13.47 7.35 10.80
C GLU A 135 -13.23 7.55 9.30
N ASN A 136 -12.06 7.15 8.79
CA ASN A 136 -11.67 7.27 7.37
C ASN A 136 -11.86 5.98 6.56
N ALA A 137 -12.31 4.89 7.20
CA ALA A 137 -12.84 3.74 6.48
C ALA A 137 -14.00 4.24 5.58
N LYS A 138 -14.11 3.72 4.34
CA LYS A 138 -15.25 4.02 3.47
C LYS A 138 -16.52 3.87 4.31
N ARG A 139 -17.18 4.98 4.64
CA ARG A 139 -18.50 4.96 5.28
C ARG A 139 -19.40 4.24 4.28
N GLY A 140 -19.55 2.93 4.44
CA GLY A 140 -20.68 2.24 3.86
C GLY A 140 -21.89 3.05 4.25
N ALA A 141 -22.73 3.42 3.28
CA ALA A 141 -23.97 4.12 3.60
C ALA A 141 -24.64 3.35 4.74
N PRO A 142 -25.09 4.03 5.82
CA PRO A 142 -25.68 3.37 6.96
C PRO A 142 -26.73 2.38 6.46
N HIS A 143 -26.70 1.15 6.98
CA HIS A 143 -27.68 0.14 6.61
C HIS A 143 -29.06 0.74 6.88
N LYS A 144 -29.85 0.94 5.81
CA LYS A 144 -31.24 1.39 5.97
C LYS A 144 -32.05 0.21 6.48
N ASP A 145 -32.34 0.25 7.77
CA ASP A 145 -33.33 -0.60 8.42
C ASP A 145 -34.71 -0.04 8.08
N PHE A 146 -35.58 -0.90 7.54
CA PHE A 146 -36.97 -0.57 7.28
C PHE A 146 -37.82 -1.14 8.41
N SER A 147 -38.83 -0.38 8.85
CA SER A 147 -39.77 -0.89 9.85
C SER A 147 -40.56 -2.09 9.29
N PRO A 148 -41.12 -2.96 10.15
CA PRO A 148 -42.00 -4.05 9.70
C PRO A 148 -43.13 -3.54 8.79
N GLU A 149 -43.75 -2.42 9.15
CA GLU A 149 -44.81 -1.77 8.36
C GLU A 149 -44.33 -1.34 6.96
N GLN A 150 -43.11 -0.80 6.86
CA GLN A 150 -42.50 -0.43 5.59
C GLN A 150 -42.21 -1.66 4.72
N ILE A 151 -41.82 -2.78 5.32
CA ILE A 151 -41.60 -4.05 4.62
C ILE A 151 -42.93 -4.61 4.11
N ASP A 152 -44.01 -4.52 4.87
CA ASP A 152 -45.33 -5.00 4.47
C ASP A 152 -45.93 -4.15 3.33
N VAL A 153 -45.80 -2.82 3.41
CA VAL A 153 -46.19 -1.91 2.31
C VAL A 153 -45.36 -2.21 1.06
N ALA A 154 -44.04 -2.43 1.22
CA ALA A 154 -43.18 -2.80 0.09
C ALA A 154 -43.59 -4.15 -0.51
N ARG A 155 -43.99 -5.13 0.31
CA ARG A 155 -44.50 -6.42 -0.16
C ARG A 155 -45.79 -6.27 -0.96
N GLN A 156 -46.75 -5.48 -0.47
CA GLN A 156 -48.02 -5.22 -1.17
C GLN A 156 -47.80 -4.54 -2.53
N ILE A 157 -46.87 -3.58 -2.60
CA ILE A 157 -46.49 -2.96 -3.88
C ILE A 157 -45.82 -4.02 -4.77
N TRP A 158 -44.92 -4.84 -4.21
CA TRP A 158 -44.19 -5.88 -4.94
C TRP A 158 -45.14 -6.93 -5.54
N GLU A 159 -46.05 -7.50 -4.77
CA GLU A 159 -46.92 -8.59 -5.24
C GLU A 159 -48.07 -8.11 -6.13
N ASN A 160 -48.43 -6.82 -6.09
CA ASN A 160 -49.53 -6.29 -6.89
C ASN A 160 -49.10 -5.91 -8.32
N VAL A 161 -48.87 -6.93 -9.15
CA VAL A 161 -48.49 -6.79 -10.56
C VAL A 161 -49.58 -6.10 -11.39
N LYS A 162 -50.86 -6.23 -11.01
CA LYS A 162 -51.97 -5.55 -11.72
C LYS A 162 -51.88 -4.03 -11.61
N ARG A 163 -51.52 -3.50 -10.43
CA ARG A 163 -51.38 -2.06 -10.18
C ARG A 163 -49.98 -1.55 -10.55
N TYR A 164 -48.95 -2.39 -10.39
CA TYR A 164 -47.55 -2.06 -10.68
C TYR A 164 -46.96 -3.07 -11.68
N PRO A 165 -47.34 -3.01 -12.96
CA PRO A 165 -47.02 -4.04 -13.95
C PRO A 165 -45.55 -4.09 -14.36
N SER A 166 -44.83 -2.97 -14.22
CA SER A 166 -43.41 -2.88 -14.54
C SER A 166 -42.55 -2.67 -13.29
N TRP A 167 -41.25 -2.90 -13.44
CA TRP A 167 -40.27 -2.58 -12.41
C TRP A 167 -40.26 -1.07 -12.13
N GLU A 168 -40.37 -0.25 -13.16
CA GLU A 168 -40.44 1.21 -13.02
C GLU A 168 -41.68 1.65 -12.24
N ALA A 169 -42.85 1.07 -12.51
CA ALA A 169 -44.08 1.37 -11.79
C ALA A 169 -43.95 1.02 -10.30
N ALA A 170 -43.29 -0.10 -9.98
CA ALA A 170 -43.06 -0.47 -8.59
C ALA A 170 -41.98 0.38 -7.91
N GLN A 171 -40.94 0.78 -8.63
CA GLN A 171 -39.96 1.74 -8.10
C GLN A 171 -40.64 3.07 -7.77
N ALA A 172 -41.54 3.55 -8.63
CA ALA A 172 -42.35 4.75 -8.34
C ALA A 172 -43.22 4.56 -7.09
N GLY A 173 -43.87 3.41 -6.93
CA GLY A 173 -44.64 3.07 -5.73
C GLY A 173 -43.77 3.03 -4.45
N PHE A 174 -42.55 2.51 -4.54
CA PHE A 174 -41.58 2.53 -3.44
C PHE A 174 -41.10 3.93 -3.12
N ASP A 175 -40.79 4.74 -4.12
CA ASP A 175 -40.31 6.12 -3.90
C ASP A 175 -41.37 6.99 -3.22
N GLU A 176 -42.65 6.74 -3.52
CA GLU A 176 -43.79 7.41 -2.89
C GLU A 176 -44.05 6.91 -1.45
N ARG A 177 -44.10 5.59 -1.23
CA ARG A 177 -44.64 5.00 0.00
C ARG A 177 -43.60 4.41 0.95
N VAL A 178 -42.42 4.04 0.44
CA VAL A 178 -41.34 3.39 1.20
C VAL A 178 -39.98 3.94 0.75
N LYS A 179 -39.75 5.23 0.99
CA LYS A 179 -38.62 5.98 0.43
C LYS A 179 -37.27 5.29 0.66
N GLY A 180 -36.58 4.97 -0.44
CA GLY A 180 -35.28 4.30 -0.43
C GLY A 180 -35.33 2.78 -0.47
N PHE A 181 -36.53 2.18 -0.52
CA PHE A 181 -36.71 0.78 -0.91
C PHE A 181 -36.54 0.66 -2.42
N THR A 182 -35.92 -0.42 -2.89
CA THR A 182 -35.60 -0.59 -4.32
C THR A 182 -36.16 -1.89 -4.87
N VAL A 183 -36.47 -1.91 -6.17
CA VAL A 183 -36.89 -3.13 -6.88
C VAL A 183 -35.89 -4.27 -6.75
N TRP A 184 -34.59 -3.97 -6.69
CA TRP A 184 -33.55 -4.97 -6.47
C TRP A 184 -33.59 -5.57 -5.07
N ARG A 185 -33.90 -4.75 -4.05
CA ARG A 185 -34.08 -5.23 -2.68
C ARG A 185 -35.35 -6.07 -2.58
N ALA A 186 -36.44 -5.62 -3.19
CA ALA A 186 -37.71 -6.34 -3.23
C ALA A 186 -37.55 -7.72 -3.91
N ASN A 187 -36.91 -7.80 -5.08
CA ASN A 187 -36.63 -9.06 -5.76
C ASN A 187 -35.78 -10.03 -4.93
N ARG A 188 -34.84 -9.50 -4.12
CA ARG A 188 -34.01 -10.32 -3.22
C ARG A 188 -34.78 -10.82 -2.00
N MET A 189 -35.68 -9.99 -1.45
CA MET A 189 -36.43 -10.30 -0.23
C MET A 189 -37.69 -11.13 -0.48
N PHE A 190 -38.38 -10.88 -1.60
CA PHE A 190 -39.69 -11.46 -1.91
C PHE A 190 -39.68 -12.37 -3.14
N GLY A 191 -38.57 -12.40 -3.89
CA GLY A 191 -38.45 -13.22 -5.10
C GLY A 191 -38.96 -12.54 -6.37
N LYS A 192 -39.01 -13.31 -7.46
CA LYS A 192 -39.45 -12.84 -8.78
C LYS A 192 -40.96 -12.54 -8.77
N ARG A 193 -41.34 -11.55 -9.55
CA ARG A 193 -42.74 -11.14 -9.82
C ARG A 193 -43.26 -11.80 -11.07
#